data_AF-A0A2Z6SIW3-F1
#
_entry.id   AF-A0A2Z6SIW3-F1
#
_cell.length_a   1.000
_cell.length_b   1.000
_cell.length_c   1.000
_cell.angle_alpha   90.00
_cell.angle_beta   90.00
_cell.angle_gamma   90.00
#
_symmetry.space_group_name_H-M   'P 1'
#
loop_
_entity.id
_entity.type
_entity.pdbx_description
1 polymer ?
#
loop_
_entity_poly.entity_id
_entity_poly.type
_entity_poly.pdbx_seq_one_letter_code
_entity_poly.pdbx_strand_id
1 'polypeptide(L)'
;MAFSIDFNTEQLVSFLHIQNIGLDSDDLDLLKDEKINGRSFLLLMQDLLLTMGFKMGPIICILELISSLKKESNSSGGRLDYFQIFSVEQWSKDHFINWISKKDQTPSS
;
A
#
# COMPACT_ATOMS: atom_id res chain seq x y z
N MET A 1 4.98 2.99 18.99
CA MET A 1 6.30 2.50 18.51
C MET A 1 6.47 2.99 17.09
N ALA A 2 7.63 3.55 16.74
CA ALA A 2 7.91 3.96 15.35
C ALA A 2 8.32 2.73 14.51
N PHE A 3 8.04 2.74 13.21
CA PHE A 3 8.47 1.68 12.31
C PHE A 3 10.00 1.68 12.16
N SER A 4 10.60 0.49 12.01
CA SER A 4 12.01 0.34 11.63
C SER A 4 12.15 -0.74 10.56
N ILE A 5 13.01 -0.49 9.57
CA ILE A 5 13.34 -1.45 8.52
C ILE A 5 14.08 -2.69 9.05
N ASP A 6 14.73 -2.56 10.21
CA ASP A 6 15.51 -3.62 10.86
C ASP A 6 14.66 -4.48 11.81
N PHE A 7 13.34 -4.26 11.88
CA PHE A 7 12.46 -5.13 12.64
C PHE A 7 12.55 -6.57 12.18
N ASN A 8 12.72 -7.48 13.13
CA ASN A 8 12.42 -8.89 12.91
C ASN A 8 10.90 -9.12 12.82
N THR A 9 10.48 -10.35 12.54
CA THR A 9 9.07 -10.70 12.36
C THR A 9 8.20 -10.38 13.58
N GLU A 10 8.64 -10.72 14.78
CA GLU A 10 7.88 -10.45 16.02
C GLU A 10 7.76 -8.95 16.31
N GLN A 11 8.83 -8.19 16.05
CA GLN A 11 8.82 -6.73 16.20
C GLN A 11 7.88 -6.07 15.20
N LEU A 12 7.87 -6.55 13.94
CA LEU A 12 6.94 -6.08 12.92
C LEU A 12 5.48 -6.37 13.33
N VAL A 13 5.18 -7.61 13.74
CA VAL A 13 3.81 -7.98 14.15
C VAL A 13 3.36 -7.17 15.36
N SER A 14 4.23 -7.01 16.35
CA SER A 14 3.95 -6.18 17.53
C SER A 14 3.67 -4.73 17.13
N PHE A 15 4.45 -4.19 16.19
CA PHE A 15 4.21 -2.87 15.64
C PHE A 15 2.84 -2.78 14.97
N LEU A 16 2.49 -3.71 14.08
CA LEU A 16 1.21 -3.71 13.35
C LEU A 16 0.01 -3.85 14.28
N HIS A 17 0.11 -4.71 15.31
CA HIS A 17 -0.90 -4.83 16.34
C HIS A 17 -1.10 -3.52 17.11
N ILE A 18 -0.01 -2.82 17.46
CA ILE A 18 -0.08 -1.50 18.13
C ILE A 18 -0.68 -0.43 17.21
N GLN A 19 -0.40 -0.46 15.91
CA GLN A 19 -0.97 0.49 14.95
C GLN A 19 -2.49 0.31 14.79
N ASN A 20 -3.05 -0.84 15.19
CA ASN A 20 -4.49 -1.12 15.14
C ASN A 20 -5.12 -0.82 13.78
N ILE A 21 -4.44 -1.23 12.70
CA ILE A 21 -4.87 -1.01 11.31
C ILE A 21 -5.99 -1.96 10.86
N GLY A 22 -6.68 -2.62 11.79
CA GLY A 22 -7.78 -3.54 11.50
C GLY A 22 -7.34 -4.93 11.01
N LEU A 23 -6.13 -5.36 11.34
CA LEU A 23 -5.70 -6.76 11.18
C LEU A 23 -6.08 -7.55 12.44
N ASP A 24 -6.61 -8.76 12.25
CA ASP A 24 -6.88 -9.68 13.34
C ASP A 24 -5.68 -10.62 13.63
N SER A 25 -5.85 -11.58 14.54
CA SER A 25 -4.79 -12.52 14.88
C SER A 25 -4.35 -13.38 13.69
N ASP A 26 -5.31 -13.79 12.86
CA ASP A 26 -5.06 -14.72 11.76
C ASP A 26 -4.27 -14.02 10.65
N ASP A 27 -4.63 -12.77 10.35
CA ASP A 27 -3.87 -11.88 9.46
C ASP A 27 -2.41 -11.69 9.92
N LEU A 28 -2.21 -11.49 11.23
CA LEU A 28 -0.87 -11.30 11.79
C LEU A 28 -0.07 -12.61 11.78
N ASP A 29 -0.72 -13.76 11.97
CA ASP A 29 -0.08 -15.06 11.92
C ASP A 29 0.38 -15.42 10.50
N LEU A 30 -0.36 -15.03 9.45
CA LEU A 30 0.11 -15.15 8.06
C LEU A 30 1.45 -14.43 7.82
N LEU A 31 1.66 -13.25 8.43
CA LEU A 31 2.95 -12.55 8.33
C LEU A 31 4.06 -13.29 9.09
N LYS A 32 3.74 -13.97 10.20
CA LYS A 32 4.69 -14.76 10.97
C LYS A 32 5.12 -16.02 10.22
N ASP A 33 4.16 -16.73 9.65
CA ASP A 33 4.38 -17.99 8.93
C ASP A 33 5.33 -17.79 7.74
N GLU A 34 5.14 -16.69 7.01
CA GLU A 34 6.00 -16.27 5.90
C GLU A 34 7.27 -15.52 6.35
N LYS A 35 7.48 -15.36 7.66
CA LYS A 35 8.66 -14.71 8.27
C LYS A 35 8.91 -13.31 7.71
N ILE A 36 7.83 -12.55 7.49
CA ILE A 36 7.93 -11.17 7.02
C ILE A 36 8.61 -10.32 8.09
N ASN A 37 9.66 -9.61 7.71
CA ASN A 37 10.40 -8.68 8.57
C ASN A 37 10.21 -7.23 8.06
N GLY A 38 10.72 -6.23 8.78
CA GLY A 38 10.51 -4.82 8.43
C GLY A 38 10.91 -4.48 6.98
N ARG A 39 12.06 -4.97 6.52
CA ARG A 39 12.50 -4.78 5.13
C ARG A 39 11.56 -5.43 4.12
N SER A 40 11.18 -6.69 4.34
CA SER A 40 10.32 -7.44 3.43
C SER A 40 8.90 -6.89 3.39
N PHE A 41 8.41 -6.38 4.53
CA PHE A 41 7.10 -5.74 4.65
C PHE A 41 6.94 -4.56 3.69
N LEU A 42 7.95 -3.69 3.58
CA LEU A 42 7.91 -2.56 2.65
C LEU A 42 7.92 -2.97 1.17
N LEU A 43 8.24 -4.21 0.86
CA LEU A 43 8.26 -4.78 -0.49
C LEU A 43 6.98 -5.55 -0.81
N LEU A 44 6.05 -5.71 0.14
CA LEU A 44 4.79 -6.38 -0.12
C LEU A 44 3.97 -5.61 -1.15
N MET A 45 3.41 -6.38 -2.08
CA MET A 45 2.50 -5.92 -3.12
C MET A 45 1.23 -6.78 -3.05
N GLN A 46 0.14 -6.29 -3.66
CA GLN A 46 -1.16 -6.97 -3.64
C GLN A 46 -1.06 -8.46 -4.03
N ASP A 47 -0.32 -8.81 -5.09
CA ASP A 47 -0.20 -10.19 -5.57
C ASP A 47 0.47 -11.13 -4.55
N LEU A 48 1.47 -10.63 -3.81
CA LEU A 48 2.12 -11.40 -2.75
C LEU A 48 1.15 -11.64 -1.60
N LEU A 49 0.42 -10.60 -1.18
CA LEU A 49 -0.57 -10.72 -0.10
C LEU A 49 -1.72 -11.67 -0.48
N LEU A 50 -2.18 -11.65 -1.73
CA LEU A 50 -3.16 -12.62 -2.24
C LEU A 50 -2.61 -14.04 -2.20
N THR A 51 -1.34 -14.24 -2.58
CA THR A 51 -0.65 -15.54 -2.55
C THR A 51 -0.51 -16.07 -1.12
N MET A 52 -0.28 -15.18 -0.16
CA MET A 52 -0.22 -15.50 1.27
C MET A 52 -1.60 -15.83 1.87
N GLY A 53 -2.70 -15.60 1.14
CA GLY A 53 -4.05 -15.94 1.58
C GLY A 53 -4.82 -14.81 2.28
N PHE A 54 -4.30 -13.58 2.27
CA PHE A 54 -5.02 -12.44 2.84
C PHE A 54 -6.34 -12.16 2.12
N LYS A 55 -7.31 -11.66 2.88
CA LYS A 55 -8.56 -11.12 2.32
C LYS A 55 -8.36 -9.67 1.85
N MET A 56 -9.27 -9.20 1.01
CA MET A 56 -9.17 -7.87 0.39
C MET A 56 -9.13 -6.71 1.40
N GLY A 57 -9.87 -6.81 2.52
CA GLY A 57 -9.86 -5.78 3.58
C GLY A 57 -8.45 -5.58 4.18
N PRO A 58 -7.87 -6.63 4.80
CA PRO A 58 -6.50 -6.61 5.30
C PRO A 58 -5.46 -6.14 4.28
N ILE A 59 -5.58 -6.57 3.01
CA ILE A 59 -4.69 -6.14 1.92
C ILE A 59 -4.69 -4.63 1.77
N ILE A 60 -5.88 -4.00 1.72
CA ILE A 60 -6.00 -2.55 1.56
C ILE A 60 -5.32 -1.84 2.74
N CYS A 61 -5.61 -2.26 3.97
CA CYS A 61 -5.00 -1.66 5.17
C CYS A 61 -3.47 -1.76 5.18
N ILE A 62 -2.92 -2.92 4.81
CA ILE A 62 -1.46 -3.13 4.74
C ILE A 62 -0.82 -2.21 3.70
N LEU A 63 -1.40 -2.13 2.49
CA LEU A 63 -0.86 -1.32 1.41
C LEU A 63 -0.93 0.19 1.72
N GLU A 64 -2.02 0.65 2.34
CA GLU A 64 -2.15 2.03 2.81
C GLU A 64 -1.07 2.38 3.85
N LEU A 65 -0.83 1.49 4.82
CA LEU A 65 0.23 1.68 5.81
C LEU A 65 1.61 1.73 5.16
N ILE A 66 1.93 0.80 4.26
CA ILE A 66 3.22 0.78 3.55
C ILE A 66 3.41 2.09 2.77
N SER A 67 2.37 2.59 2.10
CA SER A 67 2.43 3.85 1.38
C SER A 67 2.74 5.03 2.32
N SER A 68 2.11 5.05 3.50
CA SER A 68 2.32 6.09 4.51
C SER A 68 3.74 6.08 5.06
N LEU A 69 4.26 4.89 5.40
CA LEU A 69 5.64 4.71 5.87
C LEU A 69 6.69 5.15 4.81
N LYS A 70 6.41 4.90 3.54
CA LYS A 70 7.27 5.35 2.43
C LYS A 70 7.18 6.87 2.22
N LYS A 71 6.05 7.51 2.51
CA LYS A 71 5.92 8.97 2.43
C LYS A 71 6.65 9.67 3.56
N GLU A 72 6.55 9.15 4.78
CA GLU A 72 7.26 9.72 5.94
C GLU A 72 8.78 9.70 5.75
N SER A 73 9.32 8.64 5.14
CA SER A 73 10.75 8.55 4.78
C SER A 73 11.17 9.47 3.62
N ASN A 74 10.25 9.99 2.81
CA ASN A 74 10.51 10.85 1.63
C ASN A 74 10.09 12.32 1.84
N SER A 75 10.00 12.79 3.09
CA SER A 75 9.68 14.17 3.41
C SER A 75 10.77 15.20 3.03
N SER A 76 11.77 14.81 2.23
CA SER A 76 12.55 15.69 1.34
C SER A 76 12.12 15.58 -0.14
N GLY A 77 10.84 15.82 -0.41
CA GLY A 77 10.38 16.47 -1.65
C GLY A 77 9.90 15.58 -2.82
N GLY A 78 8.61 15.74 -3.16
CA GLY A 78 8.16 15.78 -4.55
C GLY A 78 7.19 14.70 -5.04
N ARG A 79 5.93 15.09 -5.22
CA ARG A 79 5.11 14.84 -6.44
C ARG A 79 4.81 13.39 -6.89
N LEU A 80 4.99 12.36 -6.05
CA LEU A 80 4.69 10.96 -6.43
C LEU A 80 3.37 10.41 -5.86
N ASP A 81 2.59 11.22 -5.14
CA ASP A 81 1.35 10.79 -4.47
C ASP A 81 0.25 10.27 -5.42
N TYR A 82 0.30 10.62 -6.70
CA TYR A 82 -0.73 10.28 -7.68
C TYR A 82 -0.68 8.81 -8.15
N PHE A 83 0.51 8.18 -8.13
CA PHE A 83 0.73 6.84 -8.73
C PHE A 83 0.62 5.67 -7.74
N GLN A 84 0.35 5.94 -6.45
CA GLN A 84 0.31 4.90 -5.41
C GLN A 84 -1.12 4.53 -4.94
N ILE A 85 -2.15 5.27 -5.35
CA ILE A 85 -3.53 5.17 -4.81
C ILE A 85 -4.46 4.33 -5.70
N PHE A 86 -4.15 4.15 -6.99
CA PHE A 86 -4.99 3.42 -7.93
C PHE A 86 -4.24 2.21 -8.52
N SER A 87 -4.95 1.10 -8.78
CA SER A 87 -4.39 0.03 -9.63
C SER A 87 -4.19 0.56 -11.05
N VAL A 88 -3.20 0.01 -11.80
CA VAL A 88 -2.90 0.39 -13.20
C VAL A 88 -4.16 0.39 -14.08
N GLU A 89 -5.11 -0.50 -13.81
CA GLU A 89 -6.35 -0.66 -14.55
C GLU A 89 -7.38 0.46 -14.26
N GLN A 90 -7.47 0.94 -13.02
CA GLN A 90 -8.32 2.09 -12.69
C GLN A 90 -7.73 3.39 -13.23
N TRP A 91 -6.40 3.54 -13.19
CA TRP A 91 -5.71 4.66 -13.83
C TRP A 91 -5.95 4.70 -15.35
N SER A 92 -5.87 3.56 -16.05
CA SER A 92 -6.11 3.48 -17.49
C SER A 92 -7.55 3.88 -17.87
N LYS A 93 -8.54 3.51 -17.06
CA LYS A 93 -9.96 3.82 -17.34
C LYS A 93 -10.27 5.29 -17.09
N ASP A 94 -9.92 5.82 -15.92
CA ASP A 94 -10.26 7.20 -15.55
C ASP A 94 -9.44 8.23 -16.34
N HIS A 95 -8.19 7.92 -16.68
CA HIS A 95 -7.37 8.77 -17.56
C HIS A 95 -7.93 8.82 -18.99
N PHE A 96 -8.34 7.67 -19.55
CA PHE A 96 -8.93 7.59 -20.88
C PHE A 96 -10.27 8.35 -20.97
N ILE A 97 -11.14 8.18 -19.97
CA ILE A 97 -12.43 8.90 -19.87
C ILE A 97 -12.22 10.41 -19.82
N ASN A 98 -11.26 10.88 -19.01
CA ASN A 98 -10.96 12.31 -18.89
C ASN A 98 -10.27 12.90 -20.14
N TRP A 99 -9.45 12.14 -20.86
CA TRP A 99 -8.77 12.60 -22.08
C TRP A 99 -9.75 12.75 -23.25
N ILE A 100 -10.67 11.81 -23.44
CA ILE A 100 -11.74 11.93 -24.44
C ILE A 100 -12.64 13.14 -24.14
N SER A 101 -13.06 13.29 -22.87
CA SER A 101 -13.93 14.38 -22.44
C SER A 101 -13.32 15.79 -22.65
N LYS A 102 -11.99 15.90 -22.71
CA LYS A 102 -11.29 17.16 -22.99
C LYS A 102 -11.14 17.46 -24.48
N LYS A 103 -11.21 16.46 -25.37
CA LYS A 103 -11.16 16.70 -26.82
C LYS A 103 -12.43 17.32 -27.38
N ASP A 104 -13.55 17.18 -26.68
CA ASP A 104 -14.83 17.81 -27.06
C ASP A 104 -14.94 19.27 -26.58
N GLN A 105 -13.96 19.76 -25.81
CA GLN A 105 -13.87 21.14 -25.34
C GLN A 105 -12.68 21.86 -25.97
N THR A 106 -12.60 21.89 -27.30
CA THR A 106 -11.86 22.95 -27.98
C THR A 106 -12.74 24.19 -28.06
N PRO A 107 -12.39 25.34 -27.44
CA PRO A 107 -12.98 26.59 -27.87
C PRO A 107 -12.49 26.87 -29.29
N SER A 108 -13.40 26.78 -30.24
CA SER A 108 -13.29 27.40 -31.56
C SER A 108 -13.13 28.91 -31.36
N SER A 109 -11.97 29.42 -31.80
CA SER A 109 -11.60 30.80 -32.16
C SER A 109 -11.95 31.94 -31.20
#